data_AF-A0A924E5J9-F1
#
_entry.id   AF-A0A924E5J9-F1
#
_cell.length_a   1.000
_cell.length_b   1.000
_cell.length_c   1.000
_cell.angle_alpha   90.00
_cell.angle_beta   90.00
_cell.angle_gamma   90.00
#
_symmetry.space_group_name_H-M   'P 1'
#
loop_
_entity.id
_entity.type
_entity.pdbx_description
1 polymer ?
#
loop_
_entity_poly.entity_id
_entity_poly.type
_entity_poly.pdbx_seq_one_letter_code
_entity_poly.pdbx_strand_id
1 'polypeptide(L)'
;MISLKKRSQGFTIVELLIVIVVIGILAALVITTYAGIQGKARNTKRQTDITTLQTQVEAYYTQNNAYPAMAQLNDPTWTGSPGNNMKSLDRVALADPSNTGTSDTARQQLVAAPVANSYGYAVFAADGITACTTAAKDCAVYALTATYEGSVNNSTTFVKKNLN
;
A
#
# COMPACT_ATOMS: atom_id res chain seq x y z
N MET A 1 -22.17 70.64 -6.27
CA MET A 1 -21.72 69.27 -5.94
C MET A 1 -21.99 68.37 -7.13
N ILE A 2 -20.96 67.83 -7.77
CA ILE A 2 -21.11 66.90 -8.89
C ILE A 2 -21.14 65.48 -8.31
N SER A 3 -22.26 64.78 -8.47
CA SER A 3 -22.44 63.39 -8.04
C SER A 3 -21.92 62.45 -9.13
N LEU A 4 -20.83 61.74 -8.83
CA LEU A 4 -20.23 60.73 -9.70
C LEU A 4 -21.05 59.43 -9.62
N LYS A 5 -21.94 59.22 -10.60
CA LYS A 5 -22.73 58.00 -10.73
C LYS A 5 -21.81 56.85 -11.18
N LYS A 6 -21.45 55.93 -10.27
CA LYS A 6 -20.71 54.69 -10.62
C LYS A 6 -21.57 53.85 -11.56
N ARG A 7 -21.07 53.57 -12.78
CA ARG A 7 -21.69 52.59 -13.68
C ARG A 7 -21.42 51.19 -13.15
N SER A 8 -22.47 50.47 -12.75
CA SER A 8 -22.40 49.03 -12.55
C SER A 8 -22.27 48.37 -13.92
N GLN A 9 -21.16 47.69 -14.17
CA GLN A 9 -20.99 46.84 -15.35
C GLN A 9 -21.48 45.44 -14.97
N GLY A 10 -22.52 44.97 -15.64
CA GLY A 10 -23.01 43.60 -15.51
C GLY A 10 -22.19 42.65 -16.39
N PHE A 11 -22.03 41.41 -15.93
CA PHE A 11 -21.45 40.34 -16.73
C PHE A 11 -22.32 40.06 -17.96
N THR A 12 -21.70 39.86 -19.12
CA THR A 12 -22.42 39.45 -20.33
C THR A 12 -22.74 37.95 -20.26
N ILE A 13 -23.87 37.54 -20.85
CA ILE A 13 -24.23 36.12 -20.98
C ILE A 13 -23.14 35.35 -21.75
N VAL A 14 -22.50 36.01 -22.72
CA VAL A 14 -21.43 35.43 -23.53
C VAL A 14 -20.18 35.15 -22.70
N GLU A 15 -19.79 36.06 -21.79
CA GLU A 15 -18.67 35.82 -20.86
C GLU A 15 -18.94 34.59 -19.98
N LEU A 16 -20.15 34.46 -19.44
CA LEU A 16 -20.49 33.33 -18.59
C LEU A 16 -20.55 32.01 -19.39
N LEU A 17 -21.04 32.05 -20.64
CA LEU A 17 -21.08 30.89 -21.53
C LEU A 17 -19.69 30.37 -21.85
N ILE A 18 -18.74 31.25 -22.19
CA ILE A 18 -17.37 30.84 -22.50
C ILE A 18 -16.72 30.21 -21.27
N VAL A 19 -16.95 30.77 -20.08
CA VAL A 19 -16.38 30.24 -18.83
C VAL A 19 -16.84 28.80 -18.55
N ILE A 20 -18.14 28.51 -18.66
CA ILE A 20 -18.63 27.14 -18.41
C ILE A 20 -18.12 26.13 -19.45
N VAL A 21 -17.94 26.56 -20.71
CA VAL A 21 -17.36 25.72 -21.76
C VAL A 21 -15.90 25.40 -21.44
N VAL A 22 -15.12 26.40 -21.05
CA VAL A 22 -13.71 26.21 -20.68
C VAL A 22 -13.59 25.30 -19.45
N ILE A 23 -14.41 25.52 -18.41
CA ILE A 23 -14.42 24.64 -17.22
C ILE A 23 -14.81 23.21 -17.60
N GLY A 24 -15.78 23.02 -18.50
CA GLY A 24 -16.19 21.70 -18.97
C GLY A 24 -15.06 20.92 -19.67
N ILE A 25 -14.30 21.60 -20.54
CA ILE A 25 -13.14 21.00 -21.22
C ILE A 25 -12.05 20.64 -20.21
N LEU A 26 -11.71 21.55 -19.30
CA LEU A 26 -10.69 21.32 -18.28
C LEU A 26 -11.08 20.17 -17.34
N ALA A 27 -12.34 20.12 -16.90
CA ALA A 27 -12.83 19.05 -16.02
C ALA A 27 -12.73 17.67 -16.68
N ALA A 28 -13.07 17.56 -17.97
CA ALA A 28 -12.99 16.29 -18.70
C ALA A 28 -11.55 15.74 -18.77
N LEU A 29 -10.55 16.61 -19.00
CA LEU A 29 -9.13 16.22 -19.04
C LEU A 29 -8.58 15.81 -17.67
N VAL A 30 -9.03 16.47 -16.60
CA VAL A 30 -8.59 16.16 -15.24
C VAL A 30 -9.06 14.76 -14.81
N ILE A 31 -10.29 14.36 -15.14
CA ILE A 31 -10.85 13.07 -14.70
C ILE A 31 -10.02 11.88 -15.22
N THR A 32 -9.63 11.90 -16.50
CA THR A 32 -8.90 10.79 -17.12
C THR A 32 -7.46 10.67 -16.62
N THR A 33 -6.81 11.79 -16.34
CA THR A 33 -5.42 11.82 -15.84
C THR A 33 -5.33 11.47 -14.36
N TYR A 34 -6.33 11.87 -13.56
CA TYR A 34 -6.34 11.67 -12.12
C TYR A 34 -6.37 10.18 -11.71
N ALA A 35 -7.14 9.35 -12.39
CA ALA A 35 -7.23 7.91 -12.10
C ALA A 35 -5.88 7.18 -12.25
N GLY A 36 -5.09 7.54 -13.27
CA GLY A 36 -3.75 6.96 -13.48
C GLY A 36 -2.73 7.39 -12.44
N ILE A 37 -2.81 8.64 -11.95
CA ILE A 37 -1.92 9.15 -10.89
C ILE A 37 -2.19 8.44 -9.57
N GLN A 38 -3.47 8.24 -9.21
CA GLN A 38 -3.82 7.54 -7.98
C GLN A 38 -3.31 6.08 -7.98
N GLY A 39 -3.45 5.36 -9.09
CA GLY A 39 -2.94 3.99 -9.21
C GLY A 39 -1.42 3.91 -9.02
N LYS A 40 -0.66 4.86 -9.61
CA LYS A 40 0.79 4.98 -9.40
C LYS A 40 1.13 5.27 -7.94
N ALA A 41 0.43 6.20 -7.29
CA ALA A 41 0.64 6.51 -5.88
C ALA A 41 0.37 5.30 -4.97
N ARG A 42 -0.69 4.54 -5.24
CA ARG A 42 -0.98 3.27 -4.53
C ARG A 42 0.12 2.24 -4.75
N ASN A 43 0.60 2.07 -5.98
CA ASN A 43 1.72 1.15 -6.27
C ASN A 43 3.02 1.56 -5.57
N THR A 44 3.33 2.86 -5.49
CA THR A 44 4.47 3.35 -4.70
C THR A 44 4.29 3.04 -3.22
N LYS A 45 3.08 3.26 -2.66
CA LYS A 45 2.78 2.90 -1.28
C LYS A 45 2.98 1.40 -1.03
N ARG A 46 2.51 0.53 -1.93
CA ARG A 46 2.75 -0.94 -1.84
C ARG A 46 4.24 -1.28 -1.74
N GLN A 47 5.08 -0.64 -2.55
CA GLN A 47 6.54 -0.86 -2.50
C GLN A 47 7.14 -0.41 -1.16
N THR A 48 6.74 0.75 -0.66
CA THR A 48 7.19 1.27 0.64
C THR A 48 6.74 0.38 1.79
N ASP A 49 5.49 -0.09 1.76
CA ASP A 49 4.92 -0.95 2.79
C ASP A 49 5.66 -2.30 2.83
N ILE A 50 5.87 -2.94 1.67
CA ILE A 50 6.66 -4.18 1.58
C ILE A 50 8.10 -3.99 2.05
N THR A 51 8.73 -2.85 1.74
CA THR A 51 10.11 -2.55 2.19
C THR A 51 10.18 -2.32 3.70
N THR A 52 9.17 -1.67 4.27
CA THR A 52 9.04 -1.51 5.73
C THR A 52 8.88 -2.87 6.39
N LEU A 53 8.00 -3.72 5.86
CA LEU A 53 7.79 -5.08 6.38
C LEU A 53 9.06 -5.92 6.27
N GLN A 54 9.79 -5.83 5.14
CA GLN A 54 11.08 -6.47 4.94
C GLN A 54 12.06 -6.11 6.06
N THR A 55 12.24 -4.82 6.31
CA THR A 55 13.17 -4.31 7.33
C THR A 55 12.89 -4.90 8.72
N GLN A 56 11.62 -5.08 9.04
CA GLN A 56 11.21 -5.60 10.34
C GLN A 56 11.32 -7.13 10.44
N VAL A 57 11.03 -7.85 9.35
CA VAL A 57 11.23 -9.30 9.26
C VAL A 57 12.72 -9.64 9.37
N GLU A 58 13.59 -8.85 8.75
CA GLU A 58 15.04 -8.99 8.91
C GLU A 58 15.50 -8.62 10.33
N ALA A 59 14.97 -7.56 10.92
CA ALA A 59 15.27 -7.19 12.31
C ALA A 59 14.81 -8.26 13.32
N TYR A 60 13.77 -9.03 13.01
CA TYR A 60 13.36 -10.18 13.81
C TYR A 60 14.36 -11.34 13.69
N TYR A 61 14.83 -11.61 12.47
CA TYR A 61 15.82 -12.66 12.21
C TYR A 61 17.12 -12.44 12.99
N THR A 62 17.61 -11.20 13.07
CA THR A 62 18.85 -10.90 13.83
C THR A 62 18.74 -11.21 15.32
N GLN A 63 17.53 -11.20 15.89
CA GLN A 63 17.29 -11.47 17.30
C GLN A 63 16.96 -12.95 17.57
N ASN A 64 16.35 -13.63 16.60
CA ASN A 64 15.77 -14.97 16.80
C ASN A 64 16.43 -16.06 15.95
N ASN A 65 17.37 -15.70 15.07
CA ASN A 65 18.04 -16.55 14.07
C ASN A 65 17.09 -17.27 13.12
N ALA A 66 15.88 -16.76 12.96
CA ALA A 66 14.89 -17.36 12.10
C ALA A 66 13.76 -16.36 11.79
N TYR A 67 13.09 -16.54 10.66
CA TYR A 67 12.01 -15.67 10.22
C TYR A 67 10.68 -16.00 10.93
N PRO A 68 9.78 -15.02 11.14
CA PRO A 68 8.52 -15.29 11.79
C PRO A 68 7.60 -16.10 10.87
N ALA A 69 6.88 -17.09 11.41
CA ALA A 69 5.86 -17.77 10.63
C ALA A 69 4.73 -16.80 10.26
N MET A 70 4.08 -17.00 9.11
CA MET A 70 2.98 -16.13 8.69
C MET A 70 1.85 -16.05 9.73
N ALA A 71 1.54 -17.17 10.41
CA ALA A 71 0.55 -17.19 11.48
C ALA A 71 0.89 -16.21 12.61
N GLN A 72 2.18 -16.06 12.94
CA GLN A 72 2.66 -15.12 13.95
C GLN A 72 2.54 -13.67 13.47
N LEU A 73 2.91 -13.41 12.21
CA LEU A 73 2.72 -12.08 11.62
C LEU A 73 1.24 -11.68 11.52
N ASN A 74 0.35 -12.65 11.32
CA ASN A 74 -1.09 -12.40 11.27
C ASN A 74 -1.73 -12.27 12.66
N ASP A 75 -1.08 -12.73 13.72
CA ASP A 75 -1.58 -12.62 15.09
C ASP A 75 -1.27 -11.24 15.71
N PRO A 76 -2.29 -10.39 15.95
CA PRO A 76 -2.10 -9.05 16.52
C PRO A 76 -1.52 -9.08 17.94
N THR A 77 -1.77 -10.15 18.71
CA THR A 77 -1.21 -10.30 20.06
C THR A 77 0.28 -10.59 20.02
N TRP A 78 0.77 -11.31 19.00
CA TRP A 78 2.18 -11.61 18.81
C TRP A 78 2.99 -10.39 18.36
N THR A 79 2.45 -9.60 17.43
CA THR A 79 3.10 -8.37 16.95
C THR A 79 2.95 -7.18 17.89
N GLY A 80 1.93 -7.19 18.75
CA GLY A 80 1.48 -6.05 19.57
C GLY A 80 1.72 -6.16 21.08
N SER A 81 2.23 -7.27 21.60
CA SER A 81 2.50 -7.44 23.04
C SER A 81 3.60 -6.51 23.64
N PRO A 82 3.62 -6.27 24.96
CA PRO A 82 4.71 -5.52 25.58
C PRO A 82 6.01 -6.36 25.59
N GLY A 83 7.02 -5.97 24.78
CA GLY A 83 8.33 -6.66 24.68
C GLY A 83 8.71 -7.21 23.30
N ASN A 84 8.01 -6.84 22.23
CA ASN A 84 8.02 -7.59 20.97
C ASN A 84 9.29 -7.49 20.10
N ASN A 85 9.65 -8.67 19.62
CA ASN A 85 10.00 -9.11 18.27
C ASN A 85 9.80 -8.15 17.07
N MET A 86 8.79 -7.25 17.06
CA MET A 86 8.48 -6.36 15.92
C MET A 86 7.81 -5.04 16.36
N LYS A 87 8.26 -4.42 17.48
CA LYS A 87 7.60 -3.27 18.13
C LYS A 87 7.35 -2.03 17.24
N SER A 88 8.07 -1.87 16.13
CA SER A 88 7.94 -0.71 15.24
C SER A 88 6.95 -0.91 14.09
N LEU A 89 6.31 -2.08 13.99
CA LEU A 89 5.35 -2.38 12.94
C LEU A 89 3.97 -1.80 13.28
N ASP A 90 3.63 -0.69 12.62
CA ASP A 90 2.22 -0.30 12.51
C ASP A 90 1.55 -1.16 11.45
N ARG A 91 0.82 -2.16 11.91
CA ARG A 91 0.15 -3.10 11.01
C ARG A 91 -0.97 -2.43 10.23
N VAL A 92 -1.68 -1.47 10.83
CA VAL A 92 -2.78 -0.75 10.16
C VAL A 92 -2.25 0.05 8.98
N ALA A 93 -1.06 0.65 9.13
CA ALA A 93 -0.40 1.38 8.06
C ALA A 93 0.07 0.49 6.89
N LEU A 94 0.25 -0.81 7.12
CA LEU A 94 0.68 -1.80 6.13
C LEU A 94 -0.48 -2.62 5.53
N ALA A 95 -1.69 -2.08 5.51
CA ALA A 95 -2.74 -2.62 4.67
C ALA A 95 -2.54 -2.22 3.20
N ASP A 96 -2.85 -3.12 2.27
CA ASP A 96 -2.88 -2.75 0.85
C ASP A 96 -3.83 -1.55 0.65
N PRO A 97 -3.43 -0.50 -0.10
CA PRO A 97 -4.25 0.71 -0.26
C PRO A 97 -5.64 0.47 -0.86
N SER A 98 -5.82 -0.65 -1.57
CA SER A 98 -7.08 -1.06 -2.19
C SER A 98 -7.83 -2.12 -1.39
N ASN A 99 -7.35 -2.47 -0.19
CA ASN A 99 -8.06 -3.33 0.75
C ASN A 99 -9.20 -2.56 1.44
N THR A 100 -10.43 -2.98 1.16
CA THR A 100 -11.69 -2.39 1.68
C THR A 100 -12.21 -3.08 2.94
N GLY A 101 -11.43 -3.96 3.56
CA GLY A 101 -11.79 -4.62 4.81
C GLY A 101 -12.20 -3.60 5.88
N THR A 102 -13.20 -3.95 6.69
CA THR A 102 -13.77 -3.04 7.69
C THR A 102 -13.17 -3.21 9.09
N SER A 103 -12.33 -4.23 9.28
CA SER A 103 -11.61 -4.48 10.52
C SER A 103 -10.11 -4.49 10.28
N ASP A 104 -9.34 -4.03 11.26
CA ASP A 104 -7.89 -4.01 11.22
C ASP A 104 -7.31 -5.40 10.88
N THR A 105 -7.87 -6.47 11.46
CA THR A 105 -7.46 -7.85 11.16
C THR A 105 -7.73 -8.24 9.69
N ALA A 106 -8.86 -7.85 9.11
CA ALA A 106 -9.19 -8.15 7.72
C ALA A 106 -8.30 -7.38 6.72
N ARG A 107 -7.84 -6.19 7.09
CA ARG A 107 -6.96 -5.36 6.25
C ARG A 107 -5.48 -5.74 6.33
N GLN A 108 -5.09 -6.52 7.34
CA GLN A 108 -3.69 -6.80 7.71
C GLN A 108 -3.31 -8.27 7.61
N GLN A 109 -4.20 -9.11 7.06
CA GLN A 109 -3.93 -10.54 6.93
C GLN A 109 -3.03 -10.78 5.72
N LEU A 110 -1.76 -11.11 5.99
CA LEU A 110 -0.82 -11.60 5.00
C LEU A 110 -1.30 -12.95 4.46
N VAL A 111 -1.06 -13.20 3.17
CA VAL A 111 -1.46 -14.42 2.47
C VAL A 111 -0.26 -15.18 1.92
N ALA A 112 -0.39 -16.49 1.70
CA ALA A 112 0.72 -17.35 1.23
C ALA A 112 1.12 -17.09 -0.24
N ALA A 113 0.19 -16.56 -1.04
CA ALA A 113 0.35 -16.37 -2.47
C ALA A 113 -0.04 -14.94 -2.85
N PRO A 114 0.53 -14.38 -3.93
CA PRO A 114 0.16 -13.05 -4.41
C PRO A 114 -1.32 -13.02 -4.81
N VAL A 115 -2.08 -12.15 -4.14
CA VAL A 115 -3.47 -11.85 -4.46
C VAL A 115 -3.65 -10.35 -4.60
N ALA A 116 -4.72 -9.92 -5.26
CA ALA A 116 -5.08 -8.50 -5.30
C ALA A 116 -5.51 -8.03 -3.90
N ASN A 117 -5.19 -6.78 -3.56
CA ASN A 117 -5.62 -6.11 -2.32
C ASN A 117 -5.11 -6.76 -1.01
N SER A 118 -4.07 -7.58 -1.07
CA SER A 118 -3.40 -8.10 0.14
C SER A 118 -1.92 -8.33 -0.13
N TYR A 119 -1.11 -8.21 0.91
CA TYR A 119 0.31 -8.52 0.84
C TYR A 119 0.55 -10.01 1.06
N GLY A 120 1.40 -10.58 0.21
CA GLY A 120 1.86 -11.96 0.30
C GLY A 120 3.09 -12.08 1.20
N TYR A 121 3.14 -13.11 2.02
CA TYR A 121 4.31 -13.52 2.78
C TYR A 121 4.43 -15.03 2.78
N ALA A 122 5.32 -15.57 1.96
CA ALA A 122 5.65 -16.99 1.97
C ALA A 122 6.97 -17.18 2.74
N VAL A 123 7.00 -18.17 3.63
CA VAL A 123 8.19 -18.49 4.45
C VAL A 123 8.47 -19.98 4.38
N PHE A 124 9.74 -20.32 4.24
CA PHE A 124 10.24 -21.66 3.98
C PHE A 124 11.46 -21.95 4.85
N ALA A 125 11.76 -23.24 4.99
CA ALA A 125 13.00 -23.71 5.59
C ALA A 125 14.20 -23.35 4.70
N ALA A 126 15.41 -23.69 5.16
CA ALA A 126 16.65 -23.41 4.44
C ALA A 126 16.72 -24.06 3.05
N ASP A 127 15.91 -25.09 2.80
CA ASP A 127 15.77 -25.74 1.49
C ASP A 127 15.01 -24.89 0.46
N GLY A 128 14.32 -23.84 0.90
CA GLY A 128 13.48 -22.99 0.04
C GLY A 128 12.21 -23.67 -0.51
N ILE A 129 11.88 -24.86 -0.01
CA ILE A 129 10.76 -25.69 -0.51
C ILE A 129 9.78 -26.01 0.62
N THR A 130 10.28 -26.40 1.79
CA THR A 130 9.44 -26.81 2.91
C THR A 130 8.82 -25.57 3.54
N ALA A 131 7.51 -25.40 3.37
CA ALA A 131 6.77 -24.29 3.96
C ALA A 131 6.82 -24.34 5.49
N CYS A 132 7.13 -23.22 6.13
CA CYS A 132 7.15 -23.14 7.59
C CYS A 132 5.79 -22.65 8.11
N THR A 133 5.05 -23.54 8.76
CA THR A 133 3.67 -23.26 9.21
C THR A 133 3.54 -23.10 10.72
N THR A 134 4.46 -23.65 11.52
CA THR A 134 4.42 -23.58 12.98
C THR A 134 5.84 -23.55 13.56
N ALA A 135 6.13 -22.48 14.30
CA ALA A 135 7.40 -22.14 14.96
C ALA A 135 8.46 -21.47 14.08
N ALA A 136 8.85 -20.26 14.50
CA ALA A 136 9.86 -19.43 13.86
C ALA A 136 11.20 -20.16 13.66
N LYS A 137 11.57 -21.14 14.49
CA LYS A 137 12.96 -21.63 14.63
C LYS A 137 13.61 -22.23 13.38
N ASP A 138 12.84 -22.73 12.43
CA ASP A 138 13.37 -23.37 11.21
C ASP A 138 13.17 -22.52 9.94
N CYS A 139 12.53 -21.36 10.08
CA CYS A 139 12.24 -20.46 8.96
C CYS A 139 13.51 -19.72 8.53
N ALA A 140 14.03 -20.01 7.34
CA ALA A 140 15.31 -19.45 6.88
C ALA A 140 15.20 -18.70 5.54
N VAL A 141 14.10 -18.85 4.80
CA VAL A 141 13.88 -18.16 3.53
C VAL A 141 12.48 -17.56 3.52
N TYR A 142 12.33 -16.35 2.98
CA TYR A 142 11.01 -15.75 2.79
C TYR A 142 10.88 -15.03 1.44
N ALA A 143 9.63 -14.83 1.03
CA ALA A 143 9.24 -13.97 -0.07
C ALA A 143 8.04 -13.10 0.33
N LEU A 144 8.26 -11.79 0.38
CA LEU A 144 7.23 -10.77 0.51
C LEU A 144 6.77 -10.32 -0.88
N THR A 145 5.46 -10.25 -1.10
CA THR A 145 4.90 -9.89 -2.40
C THR A 145 3.78 -8.87 -2.28
N ALA A 146 3.75 -7.88 -3.16
CA ALA A 146 2.56 -7.05 -3.40
C ALA A 146 2.15 -7.15 -4.86
N THR A 147 0.83 -7.18 -5.11
CA THR A 147 0.28 -7.17 -6.47
C THR A 147 0.00 -5.72 -6.87
N TYR A 148 0.54 -5.30 -8.01
CA TYR A 148 0.29 -3.97 -8.55
C TYR A 148 -1.10 -3.86 -9.16
N GLU A 149 -1.60 -2.63 -9.18
CA GLU A 149 -2.69 -2.27 -10.09
C GLU A 149 -2.10 -2.08 -11.49
N GLY A 150 -2.39 -3.03 -12.38
CA GLY A 150 -1.82 -3.06 -13.73
C GLY A 150 -0.39 -3.60 -13.75
N SER A 151 0.39 -3.17 -14.75
CA SER A 151 1.78 -3.58 -14.93
C SER A 151 2.71 -2.39 -14.72
N VAL A 152 3.77 -2.61 -13.94
CA VAL A 152 4.87 -1.66 -13.74
C VAL A 152 6.12 -2.34 -14.28
N ASN A 153 6.75 -1.76 -15.32
CA ASN A 153 7.93 -2.33 -15.97
C ASN A 153 7.77 -3.80 -16.40
N ASN A 154 6.64 -4.16 -17.01
CA ASN A 154 6.28 -5.53 -17.40
C ASN A 154 6.11 -6.53 -16.25
N SER A 155 6.02 -6.06 -15.00
CA SER A 155 5.71 -6.89 -13.83
C SER A 155 4.37 -6.50 -13.21
N THR A 156 3.57 -7.49 -12.85
CA THR A 156 2.32 -7.33 -12.08
C THR A 156 2.54 -7.44 -10.58
N THR A 157 3.74 -7.82 -10.14
CA THR A 157 4.06 -8.02 -8.72
C THR A 157 5.37 -7.36 -8.33
N PHE A 158 5.41 -6.84 -7.12
CA PHE A 158 6.63 -6.45 -6.43
C PHE A 158 7.02 -7.54 -5.45
N VAL A 159 8.22 -8.11 -5.59
CA VAL A 159 8.70 -9.18 -4.72
C VAL A 159 9.98 -8.77 -4.02
N LYS A 160 10.05 -8.98 -2.71
CA LYS A 160 11.26 -8.88 -1.88
C LYS A 160 11.52 -10.23 -1.24
N LYS A 161 12.79 -10.65 -1.21
CA LYS A 161 13.23 -11.90 -0.59
C LYS A 161 14.29 -11.60 0.46
N ASN A 162 14.70 -12.62 1.21
CA ASN A 162 15.80 -12.54 2.16
C ASN A 162 17.05 -11.91 1.52
N LEU A 163 17.73 -11.06 2.30
CA LEU A 163 19.03 -10.50 1.94
C LEU A 163 20.05 -11.64 2.00
N ASN A 164 20.45 -12.16 0.85
CA ASN A 164 21.46 -13.22 0.73
C ASN A 164 22.86 -12.68 1.02
#